data_AF-A0A816GH76-F1
#
_entry.id   AF-A0A816GH76-F1
#
_cell.length_a   1.000
_cell.length_b   1.000
_cell.length_c   1.000
_cell.angle_alpha   90.00
_cell.angle_beta   90.00
_cell.angle_gamma   90.00
#
_symmetry.space_group_name_H-M   'P 1'
#
loop_
_entity.id
_entity.type
_entity.pdbx_description
1 polymer ?
#
loop_
_entity_poly.entity_id
_entity_poly.type
_entity_poly.pdbx_seq_one_letter_code
_entity_poly.pdbx_strand_id
1 'polypeptide(L)'
;SHFHQLKSHLNQPVFRQFKINIRYQTTKENLIDIDLIISNTTIFHIKFGSTYDEEYRRLIEYNLSQMVTNVWQHERTYLMENSRLYYLYPWSSNEIDELISNGYLANYTITYRYDPLIYPEIVDDPTNFRFQIKT
;
A
#
# COMPACT_ATOMS: atom_id res chain seq x y z
N SER A 1 18.95 28.65 -3.25
CA SER A 1 18.65 28.43 -4.68
C SER A 1 17.28 28.98 -4.99
N HIS A 2 17.03 29.42 -6.23
CA HIS A 2 15.76 30.00 -6.68
C HIS A 2 14.55 29.08 -6.42
N PHE A 3 14.77 27.77 -6.38
CA PHE A 3 13.78 26.74 -6.09
C PHE A 3 13.19 26.80 -4.67
N HIS A 4 14.00 27.10 -3.65
CA HIS A 4 13.50 27.22 -2.28
C HIS A 4 12.59 28.44 -2.10
N GLN A 5 12.89 29.54 -2.82
CA GLN A 5 12.05 30.74 -2.82
C GLN A 5 10.69 30.47 -3.50
N LEU A 6 10.68 29.74 -4.62
CA LEU A 6 9.43 29.33 -5.28
C LEU A 6 8.56 28.45 -4.35
N LYS A 7 9.17 27.47 -3.69
CA LYS A 7 8.48 26.56 -2.76
C LYS A 7 7.89 27.29 -1.56
N SER A 8 8.56 28.32 -1.03
CA SER A 8 8.02 29.10 0.09
C SER A 8 6.86 29.99 -0.35
N HIS A 9 6.92 30.60 -1.54
CA HIS A 9 5.85 31.44 -2.08
C HIS A 9 4.56 30.68 -2.35
N LEU A 10 4.64 29.49 -2.95
CA LEU A 10 3.46 28.68 -3.28
C LEU A 10 2.73 28.13 -2.05
N ASN A 11 3.43 27.95 -0.95
CA ASN A 11 2.88 27.42 0.31
C ASN A 11 2.50 28.54 1.31
N GLN A 12 2.39 29.79 0.86
CA GLN A 12 2.00 30.92 1.71
C GLN A 12 0.52 30.83 2.16
N PRO A 13 0.17 31.47 3.29
CA PRO A 13 -1.17 31.37 3.88
C PRO A 13 -2.33 31.88 2.99
N VAL A 14 -2.05 32.66 1.94
CA VAL A 14 -3.07 33.08 0.95
C VAL A 14 -3.56 31.89 0.11
N PHE A 15 -2.71 30.87 -0.08
CA PHE A 15 -3.00 29.67 -0.86
C PHE A 15 -3.20 28.43 0.03
N ARG A 16 -3.79 28.56 1.24
CA ARG A 16 -4.02 27.42 2.18
C ARG A 16 -4.75 26.22 1.57
N GLN A 17 -5.45 26.41 0.45
CA GLN A 17 -6.14 25.34 -0.28
C GLN A 17 -5.18 24.48 -1.13
N PHE A 18 -3.90 24.85 -1.23
CA PHE A 18 -2.97 24.27 -2.17
C PHE A 18 -1.58 24.14 -1.56
N LYS A 19 -1.05 22.91 -1.56
CA LYS A 19 0.31 22.61 -1.10
C LYS A 19 1.03 21.79 -2.17
N ILE A 20 2.18 22.28 -2.62
CA ILE A 20 3.05 21.53 -3.54
C ILE A 20 4.26 21.00 -2.78
N ASN A 21 4.48 19.70 -2.86
CA ASN A 21 5.72 19.05 -2.48
C ASN A 21 6.40 18.49 -3.74
N ILE A 22 7.58 19.00 -4.05
CA ILE A 22 8.41 18.48 -5.14
C ILE A 22 9.55 17.68 -4.52
N ARG A 23 9.72 16.43 -4.95
CA ARG A 23 10.83 15.54 -4.59
C ARG A 23 11.61 15.22 -5.86
N TYR A 24 12.91 15.51 -5.82
CA TYR A 24 13.82 15.21 -6.93
C TYR A 24 14.79 14.13 -6.47
N GLN A 25 14.90 13.03 -7.22
CA GLN A 25 15.83 11.94 -6.94
C GLN A 25 16.79 11.76 -8.11
N THR A 26 18.07 12.08 -7.89
CA THR A 26 19.14 11.72 -8.83
C THR A 26 19.47 10.24 -8.66
N THR A 27 18.67 9.36 -9.27
CA THR A 27 19.16 8.04 -9.71
C THR A 27 19.66 8.16 -11.15
N LYS A 28 20.26 7.09 -11.70
CA LYS A 28 20.75 7.06 -13.11
C LYS A 28 19.68 7.45 -14.14
N GLU A 29 18.41 7.46 -13.75
CA GLU A 29 17.23 7.69 -14.60
C GLU A 29 16.61 9.10 -14.45
N ASN A 30 17.21 10.01 -13.65
CA ASN A 30 16.70 11.38 -13.43
C ASN A 30 15.19 11.43 -13.14
N LEU A 31 14.74 10.68 -12.14
CA LEU A 31 13.33 10.61 -11.76
C LEU A 31 12.90 11.84 -10.96
N ILE A 32 11.74 12.38 -11.30
CA ILE A 32 11.15 13.53 -10.60
C ILE A 32 9.75 13.16 -10.14
N ASP A 33 9.51 13.24 -8.84
CA ASP A 33 8.20 13.03 -8.23
C ASP A 33 7.62 14.36 -7.74
N ILE A 34 6.39 14.65 -8.15
CA ILE A 34 5.65 15.84 -7.72
C ILE A 34 4.36 15.40 -7.04
N ASP A 35 4.18 15.80 -5.79
CA ASP A 35 2.96 15.62 -5.03
C ASP A 35 2.24 16.97 -4.91
N LEU A 36 1.06 17.07 -5.51
CA LEU A 36 0.21 18.24 -5.47
C LEU A 36 -1.01 17.95 -4.59
N ILE A 37 -1.13 18.67 -3.48
CA ILE A 37 -2.16 18.44 -2.46
C ILE A 37 -3.16 19.60 -2.51
N ILE A 38 -4.43 19.29 -2.73
CA ILE A 38 -5.53 20.26 -2.76
C ILE A 38 -6.44 20.01 -1.56
N SER A 39 -6.68 21.07 -0.78
CA SER A 39 -7.67 21.12 0.30
C SER A 39 -7.60 19.94 1.30
N ASN A 40 -6.40 19.39 1.52
CA ASN A 40 -6.10 18.23 2.38
C ASN A 40 -6.83 16.91 2.05
N THR A 41 -7.67 16.88 1.01
CA THR A 41 -8.47 15.70 0.66
C THR A 41 -7.98 15.02 -0.62
N THR A 42 -7.31 15.77 -1.49
CA THR A 42 -6.92 15.30 -2.81
C THR A 42 -5.41 15.42 -2.97
N ILE A 43 -4.78 14.34 -3.43
CA ILE A 43 -3.36 14.31 -3.76
C ILE A 43 -3.21 13.82 -5.19
N PHE A 44 -2.51 14.58 -6.01
CA PHE A 44 -2.06 14.16 -7.34
C PHE A 44 -0.58 13.80 -7.27
N HIS A 45 -0.28 12.56 -7.61
CA HIS A 45 1.09 12.07 -7.76
C HIS A 45 1.46 12.13 -9.24
N ILE A 46 2.52 12.86 -9.58
CA ILE A 46 3.00 13.01 -10.95
C ILE A 46 4.47 12.61 -10.98
N LYS A 47 4.80 11.62 -11.81
CA LYS A 47 6.17 11.15 -11.99
C LYS A 47 6.68 11.42 -13.40
N PHE A 48 7.89 11.93 -13.49
CA PHE A 48 8.62 12.13 -14.75
C PHE A 48 9.83 11.20 -14.82
N GLY A 49 10.19 10.78 -16.04
CA GLY A 49 11.37 9.96 -16.30
C GLY A 49 11.13 8.44 -16.22
N SER A 50 9.88 7.99 -16.12
CA SER A 50 9.50 6.57 -16.19
C SER A 50 8.41 6.35 -17.25
N THR A 51 8.13 5.09 -17.58
CA THR A 51 7.04 4.72 -18.49
C THR A 51 5.74 4.46 -17.72
N TYR A 52 4.61 4.55 -18.43
CA TYR A 52 3.30 4.22 -17.85
C TYR A 52 3.28 2.79 -17.28
N ASP A 53 3.78 1.80 -18.03
CA ASP A 53 3.73 0.40 -17.64
C ASP A 53 4.58 0.08 -16.40
N GLU A 54 5.73 0.74 -16.25
CA GLU A 54 6.58 0.62 -15.07
C GLU A 54 5.90 1.20 -13.83
N GLU A 55 5.36 2.41 -13.93
CA GLU A 55 4.69 3.04 -12.79
C GLU A 55 3.38 2.35 -12.44
N TYR A 56 2.64 1.89 -13.43
CA TYR A 56 1.44 1.09 -13.21
C TYR A 56 1.77 -0.17 -12.41
N ARG A 57 2.77 -0.95 -12.86
CA ARG A 57 3.18 -2.17 -12.14
C ARG A 57 3.67 -1.85 -10.73
N ARG A 58 4.50 -0.82 -10.57
CA ARG A 58 5.04 -0.40 -9.26
C ARG A 58 3.93 -0.04 -8.27
N LEU A 59 2.90 0.69 -8.71
CA LEU A 59 1.77 1.08 -7.87
C LEU A 59 0.95 -0.13 -7.43
N ILE A 60 0.66 -1.05 -8.36
CA ILE A 60 -0.05 -2.29 -8.06
C ILE A 60 0.74 -3.13 -7.05
N GLU A 61 2.03 -3.38 -7.29
CA GLU A 61 2.90 -4.14 -6.37
C GLU A 61 2.98 -3.50 -4.98
N TYR A 62 3.08 -2.17 -4.92
CA TYR A 62 3.09 -1.43 -3.66
C TYR A 62 1.79 -1.64 -2.87
N ASN A 63 0.63 -1.47 -3.51
CA ASN A 63 -0.66 -1.67 -2.86
C ASN A 63 -0.86 -3.13 -2.43
N LEU A 64 -0.49 -4.09 -3.28
CA LEU A 64 -0.56 -5.52 -2.94
C LEU A 64 0.27 -5.85 -1.70
N SER A 65 1.48 -5.30 -1.60
CA SER A 65 2.34 -5.49 -0.42
C SER A 65 1.70 -4.94 0.87
N GLN A 66 1.08 -3.76 0.79
CA GLN A 66 0.33 -3.18 1.92
C GLN A 66 -0.89 -4.04 2.28
N MET A 67 -1.63 -4.51 1.28
CA MET A 67 -2.81 -5.35 1.48
C MET A 67 -2.47 -6.71 2.08
N VAL A 68 -1.38 -7.35 1.65
CA VAL A 68 -0.87 -8.58 2.27
C VAL A 68 -0.62 -8.36 3.77
N THR A 69 -0.02 -7.24 4.14
CA THR A 69 0.23 -6.87 5.54
C THR A 69 -1.10 -6.65 6.30
N ASN A 70 -2.04 -5.93 5.67
CA ASN A 70 -3.35 -5.64 6.26
C ASN A 70 -4.19 -6.90 6.47
N VAL A 71 -4.18 -7.84 5.52
CA VAL A 71 -4.91 -9.11 5.59
C VAL A 71 -4.40 -9.96 6.76
N TRP A 72 -3.07 -10.06 6.90
CA TRP A 72 -2.46 -10.73 8.06
C TRP A 72 -2.83 -10.07 9.39
N GLN A 73 -2.75 -8.74 9.44
CA GLN A 73 -3.10 -7.98 10.64
C GLN A 73 -4.59 -8.13 11.00
N HIS A 74 -5.47 -8.13 9.99
CA HIS A 74 -6.90 -8.32 10.18
C HIS A 74 -7.19 -9.71 10.76
N GLU A 75 -6.60 -10.76 10.19
CA GLU A 75 -6.76 -12.12 10.69
C GLU A 75 -6.24 -12.24 12.13
N ARG A 76 -5.05 -11.69 12.42
CA ARG A 76 -4.51 -11.66 13.78
C ARG A 76 -5.45 -10.97 14.77
N THR A 77 -5.92 -9.77 14.44
CA THR A 77 -6.85 -9.03 15.30
C THR A 77 -8.14 -9.82 15.50
N TYR A 78 -8.67 -10.42 14.43
CA TYR A 78 -9.87 -11.25 14.48
C TYR A 78 -9.70 -12.45 15.42
N LEU A 79 -8.55 -13.14 15.41
CA LEU A 79 -8.24 -14.25 16.33
C LEU A 79 -8.10 -13.80 17.80
N MET A 80 -7.64 -12.57 18.03
CA MET A 80 -7.50 -12.01 19.37
C MET A 80 -8.85 -11.59 19.96
N GLU A 81 -9.76 -11.06 19.14
CA GLU A 81 -11.06 -10.52 19.56
C GLU A 81 -12.15 -11.60 19.66
N ASN A 82 -12.23 -12.50 18.67
CA ASN A 82 -13.23 -13.55 18.65
C ASN A 82 -12.63 -14.79 19.29
N SER A 83 -13.06 -15.08 20.53
CA SER A 83 -12.67 -16.24 21.33
C SER A 83 -12.81 -17.56 20.56
N ARG A 84 -11.82 -17.92 19.73
CA ARG A 84 -11.58 -19.22 19.09
C ARG A 84 -12.76 -19.98 18.44
N LEU A 85 -13.92 -19.35 18.25
CA LEU A 85 -15.20 -20.04 17.99
C LEU A 85 -15.71 -19.88 16.56
N TYR A 86 -15.24 -18.86 15.84
CA TYR A 86 -15.56 -18.66 14.42
C TYR A 86 -14.26 -18.26 13.76
N TYR A 87 -13.71 -19.12 12.92
CA TYR A 87 -12.55 -18.80 12.09
C TYR A 87 -12.99 -18.80 10.63
N LEU A 88 -12.55 -17.81 9.86
CA LEU A 88 -12.72 -17.84 8.40
C LEU A 88 -11.89 -18.97 7.77
N TYR A 89 -10.80 -19.37 8.44
CA TYR A 89 -9.92 -20.47 8.08
C TYR A 89 -9.67 -21.38 9.30
N PRO A 90 -9.69 -22.72 9.15
CA PRO A 90 -9.56 -23.64 10.26
C PRO A 90 -8.10 -23.79 10.72
N TRP A 91 -7.56 -22.76 11.37
CA TRP A 91 -6.19 -22.78 11.91
C TRP A 91 -6.06 -23.80 13.06
N SER A 92 -4.94 -24.52 13.08
CA SER A 92 -4.53 -25.33 14.21
C SER A 92 -4.09 -24.46 15.40
N SER A 93 -4.05 -25.04 16.61
CA SER A 93 -3.60 -24.30 17.81
C SER A 93 -2.20 -23.73 17.67
N ASN A 94 -1.28 -24.47 17.03
CA ASN A 94 0.09 -24.00 16.79
C ASN A 94 0.13 -22.81 15.83
N GLU A 95 -0.66 -22.85 14.76
CA GLU A 95 -0.77 -21.74 13.79
C GLU A 95 -1.39 -20.50 14.45
N ILE A 96 -2.40 -20.67 15.30
CA ILE A 96 -3.00 -19.54 16.04
C ILE A 96 -1.95 -18.86 16.93
N ASP A 97 -1.19 -19.64 17.68
CA ASP A 97 -0.16 -19.11 18.57
C ASP A 97 0.96 -18.41 17.78
N GLU A 98 1.37 -18.98 16.64
CA GLU A 98 2.32 -18.36 15.71
C GLU A 98 1.79 -17.04 15.14
N LEU A 99 0.53 -17.01 14.67
CA LEU A 99 -0.08 -15.84 14.07
C LEU A 99 -0.25 -14.69 15.08
N ILE A 100 -0.59 -15.00 16.33
CA ILE A 100 -0.70 -13.99 17.39
C ILE A 100 0.68 -13.42 17.76
N SER A 101 1.70 -14.27 17.83
CA SER A 101 3.07 -13.91 18.17
C SER A 101 3.78 -13.13 17.06
N ASN A 102 3.79 -13.68 15.84
CA ASN A 102 4.58 -13.19 14.72
C ASN A 102 3.79 -12.25 13.79
N GLY A 103 2.47 -12.32 13.82
CA GLY A 103 1.58 -11.58 12.93
C GLY A 103 1.42 -12.17 11.53
N TYR A 104 2.07 -13.29 11.24
CA TYR A 104 1.88 -14.07 10.01
C TYR A 104 2.24 -15.54 10.26
N LEU A 105 1.89 -16.41 9.32
CA LEU A 105 2.31 -17.82 9.34
C LEU A 105 3.44 -18.07 8.33
N ALA A 106 4.56 -18.61 8.79
CA ALA A 106 5.73 -18.84 7.95
C ALA A 106 5.46 -19.83 6.81
N ASN A 107 4.59 -20.83 7.04
CA ASN A 107 4.24 -21.86 6.07
C ASN A 107 3.16 -21.43 5.08
N TYR A 108 2.60 -20.23 5.23
CA TYR A 108 1.56 -19.73 4.33
C TYR A 108 2.06 -18.54 3.53
N THR A 109 1.54 -18.42 2.33
CA THR A 109 1.62 -17.24 1.49
C THR A 109 0.21 -16.76 1.19
N ILE A 110 0.10 -15.47 0.87
CA ILE A 110 -1.15 -14.92 0.37
C ILE A 110 -1.12 -14.99 -1.16
N THR A 111 -2.22 -15.44 -1.75
CA THR A 111 -2.43 -15.46 -3.20
C THR A 111 -3.71 -14.72 -3.54
N TYR A 112 -3.90 -14.40 -4.82
CA TYR A 112 -5.03 -13.64 -5.31
C TYR A 112 -6.01 -14.55 -6.07
N ARG A 113 -7.32 -14.30 -5.92
CA ARG A 113 -8.36 -15.01 -6.70
C ARG A 113 -8.39 -14.51 -8.15
N TYR A 114 -8.25 -13.20 -8.34
CA TYR A 114 -8.20 -12.53 -9.62
C TYR A 114 -6.90 -11.75 -9.74
N ASP A 115 -6.34 -11.69 -10.96
CA ASP A 115 -5.09 -10.98 -11.24
C ASP A 115 -5.27 -9.46 -11.06
N PRO A 116 -4.58 -8.84 -10.09
CA PRO A 116 -4.69 -7.41 -9.83
C PRO A 116 -4.14 -6.53 -10.95
N LEU A 117 -3.34 -7.07 -11.89
CA LEU A 117 -2.90 -6.34 -13.09
C LEU A 117 -3.98 -6.27 -14.17
N ILE A 118 -4.94 -7.20 -14.15
CA ILE A 118 -6.07 -7.21 -15.08
C ILE A 118 -7.25 -6.44 -14.48
N TYR A 119 -7.46 -6.58 -13.17
CA TYR A 119 -8.53 -5.94 -12.41
C TYR A 119 -7.93 -5.05 -11.31
N PRO A 120 -7.41 -3.86 -11.63
CA PRO A 120 -6.78 -2.97 -10.66
C PRO A 120 -7.75 -2.44 -9.60
N GLU A 121 -9.04 -2.40 -9.89
CA GLU A 121 -10.09 -1.90 -8.99
C GLU A 121 -10.28 -2.76 -7.73
N ILE A 122 -9.82 -4.02 -7.75
CA ILE A 122 -9.92 -4.95 -6.62
C ILE A 122 -8.57 -5.15 -5.89
N VAL A 123 -7.55 -4.36 -6.22
CA VAL A 123 -6.22 -4.46 -5.56
C VAL A 123 -6.33 -4.22 -4.06
N ASP A 124 -7.24 -3.33 -3.66
CA ASP A 124 -7.48 -2.94 -2.28
C ASP A 124 -8.70 -3.67 -1.66
N ASP A 125 -9.22 -4.72 -2.31
CA ASP A 125 -10.33 -5.54 -1.78
C ASP A 125 -9.79 -6.76 -1.01
N PRO A 126 -9.98 -6.85 0.32
CA PRO A 126 -9.52 -7.99 1.14
C PRO A 126 -10.07 -9.34 0.68
N THR A 127 -11.24 -9.37 0.03
CA THR A 127 -11.89 -10.62 -0.40
C THR A 127 -11.20 -11.28 -1.60
N ASN A 128 -10.33 -10.54 -2.30
CA ASN A 128 -9.51 -11.09 -3.39
C ASN A 128 -8.31 -11.89 -2.86
N PHE A 129 -7.95 -11.75 -1.58
CA PHE A 129 -6.79 -12.38 -0.97
C PHE A 129 -7.18 -13.70 -0.29
N ARG A 130 -6.33 -14.72 -0.44
CA ARG A 130 -6.51 -16.04 0.22
C ARG A 130 -5.20 -16.56 0.76
N PHE A 131 -5.26 -17.24 1.90
CA PHE A 131 -4.11 -17.94 2.45
C PHE A 131 -3.91 -19.28 1.73
N GLN A 132 -2.68 -19.56 1.33
CA GLN A 132 -2.29 -20.79 0.66
C GLN A 132 -1.01 -21.33 1.30
N ILE A 133 -0.96 -22.63 1.57
CA ILE A 133 0.25 -23.29 2.06
C ILE A 133 1.35 -23.18 1.00
N LYS A 134 2.55 -22.81 1.41
CA LYS A 134 3.74 -22.81 0.55
C LYS A 134 4.05 -24.25 0.17
N THR A 135 3.88 -24.57 -1.11
CA THR A 135 4.33 -25.85 -1.70
C THR A 135 5.84 -25.93 -1.78
#